data_AF-X0WUM1-F1
#
_entry.id   AF-X0WUM1-F1
#
_cell.length_a   1.000
_cell.length_b   1.000
_cell.length_c   1.000
_cell.angle_alpha   90.00
_cell.angle_beta   90.00
_cell.angle_gamma   90.00
#
_symmetry.space_group_name_H-M   'P 1'
#
loop_
_entity.id
_entity.type
_entity.pdbx_description
1 polymer ?
#
loop_
_entity_poly.entity_id
_entity_poly.type
_entity_poly.pdbx_seq_one_letter_code
_entity_poly.pdbx_strand_id
1 'polypeptide(L)' 'MTDWKKIRSDFPITKNMIYFQSAAMSPSPTPVFNAIRKEYRKLHTQGDTHWTKDLKKFRKLCSELAGMIHTK' A
#
# COMPACT_ATOMS: atom_id res chain seq x y z
N MET A 1 22.22 6.56 -5.98
CA MET A 1 21.54 6.03 -7.18
C MET A 1 20.44 5.07 -6.73
N THR A 2 19.27 5.12 -7.34
CA THR A 2 18.13 4.25 -6.98
C THR A 2 18.45 2.79 -7.28
N ASP A 3 18.25 1.89 -6.30
CA ASP A 3 18.45 0.45 -6.49
C ASP A 3 17.19 -0.20 -7.08
N TRP A 4 17.16 -0.27 -8.41
CA TRP A 4 16.05 -0.85 -9.17
C TRP A 4 15.89 -2.36 -8.96
N LYS A 5 16.98 -3.09 -8.68
CA LYS A 5 16.90 -4.54 -8.46
C LYS A 5 16.16 -4.82 -7.15
N LYS A 6 16.49 -4.04 -6.11
CA LYS A 6 15.78 -4.08 -4.83
C LYS A 6 14.30 -3.69 -5.00
N ILE A 7 13.99 -2.57 -5.64
CA ILE A 7 12.60 -2.13 -5.85
C ILE A 7 11.78 -3.17 -6.64
N ARG A 8 12.36 -3.75 -7.70
CA ARG A 8 11.68 -4.79 -8.49
C ARG A 8 11.39 -6.05 -7.67
N SER A 9 12.25 -6.37 -6.69
CA SER A 9 12.04 -7.54 -5.83
C SER A 9 10.79 -7.45 -4.95
N ASP A 10 10.26 -6.24 -4.73
CA ASP A 10 9.01 -6.06 -3.98
C ASP A 10 7.77 -6.52 -4.76
N PHE A 11 7.85 -6.76 -6.07
CA PHE A 11 6.72 -7.14 -6.93
C PHE A 11 6.83 -8.62 -7.41
N PRO A 12 6.65 -9.62 -6.52
CA PRO A 12 6.91 -11.02 -6.84
C PRO A 12 6.02 -11.58 -7.96
N ILE A 13 4.82 -11.03 -8.16
CA ILE A 13 3.89 -11.45 -9.22
C ILE A 13 4.46 -11.22 -10.63
N THR A 14 5.42 -10.30 -10.77
CA THR A 14 6.07 -9.98 -12.05
C THR A 14 7.34 -10.81 -12.32
N LYS A 15 7.70 -11.75 -11.43
CA LYS A 15 8.97 -12.49 -11.51
C LYS A 15 9.09 -13.33 -12.79
N ASN A 16 7.99 -13.96 -13.21
CA ASN A 16 7.95 -14.89 -14.34
C ASN A 16 7.14 -14.34 -15.53
N MET A 17 6.89 -13.03 -15.58
CA MET A 17 6.10 -12.40 -16.65
C MET A 17 6.58 -10.99 -16.97
N ILE A 18 6.35 -10.56 -18.21
CA ILE A 18 6.55 -9.18 -18.65
C ILE A 18 5.21 -8.46 -18.53
N TYR A 19 5.05 -7.64 -17.49
CA TYR A 19 3.79 -6.99 -17.17
C TYR A 19 3.70 -5.58 -17.78
N PHE A 20 3.01 -5.45 -18.92
CA PHE A 20 2.81 -4.17 -19.63
C PHE A 20 1.38 -3.61 -19.50
N GLN A 21 0.60 -4.05 -18.51
CA GLN A 21 -0.78 -3.61 -18.28
C GLN A 21 -0.93 -2.69 -17.04
N SER A 22 0.14 -2.04 -16.60
CA SER A 22 0.17 -1.21 -15.38
C SER A 22 -0.87 -0.07 -15.36
N ALA A 23 -1.26 0.43 -16.54
CA ALA A 23 -2.29 1.45 -16.68
C ALA A 23 -3.69 0.95 -16.29
N ALA A 24 -3.99 -0.34 -16.44
CA ALA A 24 -5.27 -0.91 -16.03
C ALA A 24 -5.25 -1.33 -14.55
N MET A 25 -4.18 -2.00 -14.12
CA MET A 25 -4.01 -2.40 -12.71
C MET A 25 -2.53 -2.58 -12.43
N SER A 26 -1.97 -1.83 -11.48
CA SER A 26 -0.57 -2.05 -11.12
C SER A 26 -0.43 -3.24 -10.16
N PRO A 27 0.63 -4.04 -10.28
CA PRO A 27 0.92 -5.09 -9.30
C PRO A 27 1.18 -4.45 -7.93
N SER A 28 0.65 -5.05 -6.86
CA SER A 28 0.87 -4.54 -5.51
C SER A 28 2.25 -4.98 -4.99
N PRO A 29 3.08 -4.07 -4.46
CA PRO A 29 4.34 -4.46 -3.84
C PRO A 29 4.09 -5.15 -2.49
N THR A 30 4.99 -6.04 -2.10
CA THR A 30 4.91 -6.88 -0.90
C THR A 30 4.65 -6.07 0.39
N PRO A 31 5.28 -4.90 0.63
CA PRO A 31 4.96 -4.07 1.79
C PRO A 31 3.49 -3.62 1.84
N VAL A 32 2.91 -3.25 0.70
CA VAL A 32 1.52 -2.80 0.61
C VAL A 32 0.57 -3.97 0.84
N PHE A 33 0.81 -5.12 0.20
CA PHE A 33 0.03 -6.34 0.43
C PHE A 33 0.04 -6.75 1.91
N ASN A 34 1.20 -6.72 2.56
CA ASN A 34 1.33 -7.04 3.98
C ASN A 34 0.56 -6.06 4.88
N ALA A 35 0.58 -4.77 4.55
CA ALA A 35 -0.20 -3.76 5.28
C ALA A 35 -1.71 -4.03 5.16
N ILE A 36 -2.21 -4.28 3.95
CA ILE A 36 -3.62 -4.62 3.70
C ILE A 36 -4.02 -5.87 4.50
N ARG A 37 -3.25 -6.95 4.38
CA ARG A 37 -3.50 -8.21 5.09
C ARG A 37 -3.54 -8.03 6.60
N LYS A 38 -2.67 -7.17 7.16
CA LYS A 38 -2.65 -6.85 8.59
C LYS A 38 -3.92 -6.14 9.03
N GLU A 39 -4.37 -5.12 8.29
CA GLU A 39 -5.57 -4.36 8.64
C GLU A 39 -6.84 -5.22 8.50
N TYR A 40 -6.94 -6.04 7.45
CA TYR A 40 -8.04 -7.01 7.32
C TYR A 40 -8.08 -7.99 8.49
N ARG A 41 -6.93 -8.55 8.89
CA ARG A 41 -6.87 -9.44 10.05
C ARG A 41 -7.33 -8.74 11.32
N LYS A 42 -6.90 -7.51 11.54
CA LYS A 42 -7.30 -6.69 12.70
C LYS A 42 -8.82 -6.49 12.72
N LEU A 43 -9.43 -6.09 11.60
CA LEU A 43 -10.89 -5.94 11.49
C LEU A 43 -11.62 -7.25 11.75
N HIS A 44 -11.16 -8.37 11.18
CA HIS A 44 -11.79 -9.66 11.38
C HIS A 44 -11.72 -10.17 12.83
N THR A 45 -10.64 -9.90 13.56
CA THR A 45 -10.46 -10.42 14.91
C THR A 45 -10.93 -9.48 16.01
N GLN A 46 -11.00 -8.17 15.74
CA GLN A 46 -11.23 -7.15 16.76
C GLN A 46 -12.39 -6.21 16.41
N GLY A 47 -13.02 -6.39 15.24
CA GLY A 47 -14.06 -5.49 14.74
C GLY A 47 -13.58 -4.04 14.74
N ASP A 48 -14.48 -3.13 15.14
CA ASP A 48 -14.26 -1.69 15.14
C ASP A 48 -13.69 -1.13 16.45
N THR A 49 -13.13 -1.98 17.33
CA THR A 49 -12.53 -1.56 18.61
C THR A 49 -11.41 -0.51 18.46
N HIS A 50 -10.83 -0.38 17.27
CA HIS A 50 -9.77 0.58 16.95
C HIS A 50 -10.22 1.75 16.05
N TRP A 51 -11.52 1.92 15.83
CA TRP A 51 -12.10 2.89 14.89
C TRP A 51 -11.50 4.29 14.97
N THR A 52 -11.46 4.91 16.16
CA THR A 52 -10.94 6.27 16.34
C THR A 52 -9.47 6.40 15.94
N LYS A 53 -8.66 5.37 16.22
CA LYS A 53 -7.23 5.33 15.87
C LYS A 53 -7.05 5.17 14.36
N ASP A 54 -7.87 4.34 13.73
CA ASP A 54 -7.84 4.11 12.29
C ASP A 54 -8.27 5.35 11.52
N LEU A 55 -9.30 6.06 12.00
CA LEU A 55 -9.72 7.34 11.44
C LEU A 55 -8.60 8.39 11.53
N LYS A 56 -7.88 8.46 12.65
CA LYS A 56 -6.71 9.35 12.78
C LYS A 56 -5.60 8.99 11.79
N LYS A 57 -5.33 7.69 11.60
CA LYS A 57 -4.35 7.20 10.62
C LYS A 57 -4.76 7.56 9.19
N PHE A 58 -6.05 7.42 8.86
CA PHE A 58 -6.59 7.80 7.56
C PHE A 58 -6.42 9.30 7.28
N ARG A 59 -6.77 10.18 8.22
CA ARG A 59 -6.57 11.64 8.06
C ARG A 59 -5.10 12.01 7.86
N LYS A 60 -4.19 11.34 8.57
CA LYS A 60 -2.74 11.51 8.38
C LYS A 60 -2.31 11.12 6.97
N LEU A 61 -2.79 9.98 6.46
CA LEU A 61 -2.53 9.54 5.09
C LEU A 61 -3.02 10.56 4.06
N CYS A 62 -4.24 11.11 4.22
CA CYS A 62 -4.75 12.16 3.33
C CYS A 62 -3.82 13.37 3.29
N SER A 63 -3.32 13.82 4.44
CA SER A 63 -2.38 14.94 4.52
C SER A 63 -1.03 14.62 3.85
N GLU A 64 -0.51 13.41 4.01
CA GLU A 64 0.72 12.96 3.35
C GLU A 64 0.54 12.91 1.83
N LEU A 65 -0.58 12.38 1.35
CA LEU A 65 -0.92 12.35 -0.08
C LEU A 65 -1.08 13.76 -0.67
N ALA A 66 -1.75 14.65 0.06
CA ALA A 66 -1.89 16.05 -0.35
C ALA A 66 -0.52 16.72 -0.53
N GLY A 67 0.40 16.48 0.41
CA GLY A 67 1.79 16.95 0.33
C GLY A 67 2.55 16.41 -0.90
N MET A 68 2.31 15.16 -1.31
CA MET A 68 2.95 14.56 -2.50
C MET A 68 2.51 15.22 -3.81
N ILE A 69 1.29 15.75 -3.88
CA ILE A 69 0.75 16.43 -5.07
C ILE A 69 0.72 17.96 -4.90
N HIS A 70 1.40 18.49 -3.89
CA HIS A 70 1.50 19.92 -3.59
C HIS A 70 0.13 20.62 -3.40
N THR A 71 -0.86 19.91 -2.87
CA THR A 71 -2.15 20.48 -2.45
C THR A 71 -2.27 20.52 -0.92
N LYS A 72 -3.21 21.33 -0.43
CA LYS A 72 -3.60 21.40 0.99
C LYS A 72 -4.87 20.59 1.25
#